data_AF-A0A9E6V6V5-F1
#
_entry.id   AF-A0A9E6V6V5-F1
#
_cell.length_a   1.000
_cell.length_b   1.000
_cell.length_c   1.000
_cell.angle_alpha   90.00
_cell.angle_beta   90.00
_cell.angle_gamma   90.00
#
_symmetry.space_group_name_H-M   'P 1'
#
loop_
_entity.id
_entity.type
_entity.pdbx_description
1 polymer ?
#
loop_
_entity_poly.entity_id
_entity_poly.type
_entity_poly.pdbx_seq_one_letter_code
_entity_poly.pdbx_strand_id
1 'polypeptide(L)'
;MVLGASVWLVPLSLFALPARPPTAMAWGAALALAVFCTVLGYFMFFRLIKEIGPQRASSVAFLFPAFAAFWGWLFIDEPITSNMLIGMALVLVGTALVSSGRAIRKSVHVKRFREWVLWPLLYTFSPHSLRRRIANRVENDESLFADEVAALAANMPRFLPDADVAAASKEQRLLRFIDRCDVYLSFFRERHTLAREVIVEGLPPVEQPTMFLSAHRGNGWWMLLVLASQGRPVELVSAPFPKLTEWRDKLWSPYLRLRWREMNRMGGLPLITMKGASKHVRQALGDGGRVIATIDIPPALAKRCSPVTFLGRTAYMPRQAIELAVETGAAISFVFGDVDRRSLKQTLRFEPINSSLGADAAFAEYATRLEREIRARPGSWHAWGDIDLYFVAPTNLNAP
;
A
#
# COMPACT_ATOMS: atom_id res chain seq x y z
N MET A 1 24.03 0.24 -28.07
CA MET A 1 24.79 1.43 -28.53
C MET A 1 26.05 1.05 -29.31
N VAL A 2 27.00 0.29 -28.76
CA VAL A 2 28.28 -0.02 -29.43
C VAL A 2 28.12 -0.68 -30.81
N LEU A 3 27.33 -1.75 -30.92
CA LEU A 3 27.08 -2.41 -32.21
C LEU A 3 26.41 -1.48 -33.24
N GLY A 4 25.47 -0.64 -32.81
CA GLY A 4 24.84 0.35 -33.68
C GLY A 4 25.84 1.41 -34.16
N ALA A 5 26.67 1.95 -33.27
CA ALA A 5 27.70 2.91 -33.62
C ALA A 5 28.74 2.30 -34.58
N SER A 6 29.16 1.05 -34.36
CA SER A 6 30.06 0.33 -35.28
C SER A 6 29.45 0.14 -36.66
N VAL A 7 28.18 -0.28 -36.75
CA VAL A 7 27.49 -0.44 -38.05
C VAL A 7 27.40 0.87 -38.82
N TRP A 8 27.16 1.98 -38.14
CA TRP A 8 27.08 3.30 -38.77
C TRP A 8 28.44 3.90 -39.14
N LEU A 9 29.47 3.66 -38.33
CA LEU A 9 30.81 4.25 -38.53
C LEU A 9 31.69 3.44 -39.48
N VAL A 10 31.47 2.13 -39.64
CA VAL A 10 32.27 1.28 -40.55
C VAL A 10 32.21 1.79 -42.00
N PRO A 11 31.05 2.07 -42.61
CA PRO A 11 30.99 2.60 -43.98
C PRO A 11 31.72 3.94 -44.12
N LEU A 12 31.54 4.85 -43.16
CA LEU A 12 32.21 6.16 -43.12
C LEU A 12 33.73 6.04 -42.96
N SER A 13 34.18 5.06 -42.16
CA SER A 13 35.61 4.84 -41.92
C SER A 13 36.36 4.35 -43.16
N LEU A 14 35.67 3.68 -44.10
CA LEU A 14 36.26 3.25 -45.38
C LEU A 14 36.61 4.44 -46.30
N PHE A 15 35.91 5.57 -46.15
CA PHE A 15 36.20 6.80 -46.90
C PHE A 15 37.22 7.71 -46.21
N ALA A 16 37.59 7.42 -44.97
CA ALA A 16 38.48 8.23 -44.13
C ALA A 16 39.62 7.39 -43.51
N LEU A 17 40.14 6.42 -44.27
CA LEU A 17 41.24 5.57 -43.83
C LEU A 17 42.51 6.41 -43.58
N PRO A 18 43.18 6.23 -42.43
CA PRO A 18 44.40 6.97 -42.14
C PRO A 18 45.54 6.49 -43.06
N ALA A 19 46.36 7.42 -43.54
CA ALA A 19 47.50 7.14 -44.40
C ALA A 19 48.58 6.25 -43.74
N ARG A 20 48.53 6.08 -42.41
CA ARG A 20 49.39 5.19 -41.64
C ARG A 20 48.54 4.38 -40.65
N PRO A 21 48.79 3.07 -40.50
CA PRO A 21 48.06 2.26 -39.54
C PRO A 21 48.33 2.72 -38.10
N PRO A 22 47.34 2.62 -37.18
CA PRO A 22 47.54 2.95 -35.77
C PRO A 22 48.65 2.09 -35.16
N THR A 23 49.43 2.69 -34.26
CA THR A 23 50.50 1.98 -33.56
C THR A 23 49.95 0.93 -32.58
N ALA A 24 50.76 -0.06 -32.22
CA ALA A 24 50.39 -1.07 -31.21
C ALA A 24 50.01 -0.42 -29.85
N MET A 25 50.68 0.68 -29.49
CA MET A 25 50.37 1.43 -28.28
C MET A 25 48.99 2.09 -28.34
N ALA A 26 48.58 2.63 -29.50
CA ALA A 26 47.26 3.20 -29.68
C ALA A 26 46.16 2.14 -29.56
N TRP A 27 46.38 0.95 -30.13
CA TRP A 27 45.49 -0.19 -29.95
C TRP A 27 45.41 -0.65 -28.49
N GLY A 28 46.55 -0.70 -27.79
CA GLY A 28 46.60 -1.02 -26.36
C GLY A 28 45.81 -0.02 -25.51
N ALA A 29 45.97 1.28 -25.77
CA ALA A 29 45.21 2.34 -25.07
C ALA A 29 43.70 2.25 -25.35
N ALA A 30 43.30 2.00 -26.60
CA ALA A 30 41.90 1.81 -26.98
C ALA A 30 41.29 0.58 -26.29
N LEU A 31 42.04 -0.53 -26.21
CA LEU A 31 41.61 -1.74 -25.53
C LEU A 31 41.47 -1.51 -24.02
N ALA A 32 42.44 -0.82 -23.40
CA ALA A 32 42.37 -0.48 -21.98
C ALA A 32 41.15 0.39 -21.66
N LEU A 33 40.87 1.40 -22.49
CA LEU A 33 39.67 2.24 -22.37
C LEU A 33 38.37 1.42 -22.51
N ALA A 34 38.31 0.52 -23.49
CA ALA A 34 37.15 -0.34 -23.70
C ALA A 34 36.91 -1.28 -22.50
N VAL A 35 37.95 -1.93 -21.99
CA VAL A 35 37.81 -2.91 -20.91
C VAL A 35 37.59 -2.24 -19.55
N PHE A 36 38.50 -1.36 -19.14
CA PHE A 36 38.50 -0.81 -17.78
C PHE A 36 37.50 0.32 -17.61
N CYS A 37 37.43 1.27 -18.55
CA CYS A 37 36.55 2.43 -18.41
C CYS A 37 35.11 2.12 -18.84
N THR A 38 34.91 1.19 -19.77
CA THR A 38 33.56 0.89 -20.30
C THR A 38 33.00 -0.41 -19.72
N VAL A 39 33.58 -1.57 -20.02
CA VAL A 39 33.01 -2.87 -19.62
C VAL A 39 32.95 -3.00 -18.11
N LEU A 40 34.07 -2.77 -17.42
CA LEU A 40 34.13 -2.89 -15.95
C LEU A 40 33.26 -1.83 -15.26
N GLY A 41 33.33 -0.58 -15.75
CA GLY A 41 32.50 0.52 -15.23
C GLY A 41 31.00 0.23 -15.33
N TYR A 42 30.52 -0.22 -16.49
CA TYR A 42 29.11 -0.60 -16.66
C TYR A 42 28.73 -1.83 -15.83
N PHE A 43 29.61 -2.82 -15.72
CA PHE A 43 29.36 -3.99 -14.87
C PHE A 43 29.15 -3.59 -13.41
N MET A 44 30.01 -2.72 -12.87
CA MET A 44 29.86 -2.17 -11.52
C MET A 44 28.60 -1.33 -11.39
N PHE A 45 28.29 -0.48 -12.36
CA PHE A 45 27.09 0.35 -12.36
C PHE A 45 25.80 -0.49 -12.38
N PHE A 46 25.73 -1.54 -13.18
CA PHE A 46 24.57 -2.43 -13.21
C PHE A 46 24.44 -3.27 -11.93
N ARG A 47 25.55 -3.66 -11.29
CA ARG A 47 25.50 -4.23 -9.93
C ARG A 47 24.97 -3.23 -8.92
N LEU A 48 25.44 -1.99 -8.97
CA LEU A 48 24.97 -0.92 -8.08
C LEU A 48 23.47 -0.65 -8.25
N ILE A 49 22.96 -0.66 -9.49
CA ILE A 49 21.51 -0.56 -9.75
C ILE A 49 20.75 -1.69 -9.07
N LYS A 50 21.25 -2.93 -9.11
CA LYS A 50 20.60 -4.08 -8.46
C LYS A 50 20.59 -3.95 -6.93
N GLU A 51 21.61 -3.36 -6.34
CA GLU A 51 21.74 -3.24 -4.88
C GLU A 51 20.98 -2.05 -4.30
N ILE A 52 21.12 -0.86 -4.89
CA ILE A 52 20.58 0.40 -4.32
C ILE A 52 19.48 1.04 -5.16
N GLY A 53 19.10 0.44 -6.28
CA GLY A 53 18.08 0.91 -7.21
C GLY A 53 18.59 1.99 -8.20
N PRO A 54 17.91 2.15 -9.35
CA PRO A 54 18.38 3.00 -10.45
C PRO A 54 18.47 4.48 -10.10
N GLN A 55 17.55 4.99 -9.27
CA GLN A 55 17.53 6.39 -8.88
C GLN A 55 18.75 6.78 -8.03
N ARG A 56 19.16 5.92 -7.09
CA ARG A 56 20.34 6.18 -6.24
C ARG A 56 21.64 5.89 -6.97
N ALA A 57 21.69 4.82 -7.77
CA ALA A 57 22.87 4.51 -8.58
C ALA A 57 23.22 5.64 -9.56
N SER A 58 22.21 6.28 -10.17
CA SER A 58 22.41 7.42 -11.07
C SER A 58 23.10 8.62 -10.40
N SER A 59 23.11 8.69 -9.06
CA SER A 59 23.78 9.79 -8.35
C SER A 59 25.30 9.79 -8.49
N VAL A 60 25.92 8.67 -8.87
CA VAL A 60 27.36 8.57 -9.12
C VAL A 60 27.80 9.52 -10.24
N ALA A 61 26.96 9.75 -11.25
CA ALA A 61 27.26 10.66 -12.36
C ALA A 61 27.49 12.10 -11.90
N PHE A 62 26.95 12.48 -10.74
CA PHE A 62 27.13 13.82 -10.19
C PHE A 62 28.55 14.09 -9.67
N LEU A 63 29.35 13.04 -9.48
CA LEU A 63 30.75 13.14 -9.07
C LEU A 63 31.71 13.29 -10.26
N PHE A 64 31.24 13.09 -11.50
CA PHE A 64 32.11 13.14 -12.69
C PHE A 64 32.90 14.45 -12.82
N PRO A 65 32.32 15.64 -12.60
CA PRO A 65 33.09 16.89 -12.68
C PRO A 65 34.22 16.96 -11.65
N ALA A 66 33.99 16.45 -10.43
CA ALA A 66 35.00 16.44 -9.37
C ALA A 66 36.14 15.46 -9.67
N PHE A 67 35.81 14.26 -10.15
CA PHE A 67 36.82 13.29 -10.58
C PHE A 67 37.59 13.77 -11.81
N ALA A 68 36.92 14.37 -12.79
CA ALA A 68 37.58 14.93 -13.97
C ALA A 68 38.60 16.01 -13.58
N ALA A 69 38.21 16.95 -12.72
CA ALA A 69 39.12 17.99 -12.22
C ALA A 69 40.27 17.40 -11.41
N PHE A 70 40.00 16.42 -10.54
CA PHE A 70 41.02 15.76 -9.73
C PHE A 70 42.06 15.03 -10.59
N TRP A 71 41.63 14.23 -11.56
CA TRP A 71 42.53 13.47 -12.42
C TRP A 71 43.27 14.36 -13.43
N GLY A 72 42.63 15.42 -13.94
CA GLY A 72 43.29 16.41 -14.81
C GLY A 72 44.41 17.16 -14.09
N TRP A 73 44.16 17.55 -12.83
CA TRP A 73 45.19 18.09 -11.96
C TRP A 73 46.31 17.08 -11.67
N LEU A 74 45.98 15.82 -11.40
CA LEU A 74 46.96 14.81 -10.99
C LEU A 74 47.86 14.29 -12.11
N PHE A 75 47.32 14.12 -13.32
CA PHE A 75 48.05 13.46 -14.43
C PHE A 75 48.51 14.41 -15.54
N ILE A 76 47.89 15.59 -15.65
CA ILE A 76 48.13 16.55 -16.74
C ILE A 76 48.56 17.92 -16.18
N ASP A 77 48.77 18.02 -14.86
CA ASP A 77 49.12 19.25 -14.14
C ASP A 77 48.14 20.41 -14.42
N GLU A 78 46.87 20.11 -14.66
CA GLU A 78 45.87 21.12 -14.97
C GLU A 78 45.51 21.92 -13.69
N PRO A 79 45.69 23.25 -13.68
CA PRO A 79 45.48 24.04 -12.48
C PRO A 79 43.99 24.12 -12.12
N ILE A 80 43.65 23.75 -10.87
CA ILE A 80 42.29 23.89 -10.35
C ILE A 80 41.99 25.38 -10.13
N THR A 81 41.23 25.97 -11.04
CA THR A 81 40.86 27.39 -10.97
C THR A 81 39.62 27.64 -10.11
N SER A 82 39.46 28.87 -9.63
CA SER A 82 38.25 29.30 -8.91
C SER A 82 36.98 29.10 -9.74
N ASN A 83 37.05 29.26 -11.06
CA ASN A 83 35.92 29.04 -11.96
C ASN A 83 35.50 27.56 -11.99
N MET A 84 36.45 26.62 -11.97
CA MET A 84 36.15 25.18 -11.89
C MET A 84 35.44 24.85 -10.57
N LEU A 85 35.91 25.42 -9.45
CA LEU A 85 35.29 25.23 -8.14
C LEU A 85 33.86 25.78 -8.09
N ILE A 86 33.61 26.97 -8.65
CA ILE A 86 32.27 27.57 -8.73
C ILE A 86 31.35 26.71 -9.60
N GLY A 87 31.81 26.28 -10.78
CA GLY A 87 31.04 25.40 -11.67
C GLY A 87 30.69 24.07 -11.01
N MET A 88 31.65 23.46 -10.31
CA MET A 88 31.45 22.21 -9.59
C MET A 88 30.45 22.38 -8.43
N ALA A 89 30.56 23.46 -7.66
CA ALA A 89 29.57 23.79 -6.62
C ALA A 89 28.17 23.99 -7.22
N LEU A 90 28.06 24.67 -8.36
CA LEU A 90 26.78 24.90 -9.04
C LEU A 90 26.14 23.58 -9.51
N VAL A 91 26.92 22.66 -10.09
CA VAL A 91 26.44 21.33 -10.51
C VAL A 91 25.99 20.50 -9.31
N LEU A 92 26.77 20.48 -8.22
CA LEU A 92 26.42 19.75 -7.00
C LEU A 92 25.15 20.32 -6.35
N VAL A 93 25.01 21.64 -6.29
CA VAL A 93 23.81 22.31 -5.75
C VAL A 93 22.59 22.08 -6.63
N GLY A 94 22.71 22.25 -7.96
CA GLY A 94 21.60 22.01 -8.89
C GLY A 94 21.11 20.57 -8.85
N THR A 95 22.05 19.64 -8.86
CA THR A 95 21.81 18.21 -8.64
C THR A 95 21.13 17.94 -7.30
N ALA A 96 21.64 18.52 -6.21
CA ALA A 96 21.07 18.34 -4.88
C ALA A 96 19.64 18.85 -4.86
N LEU A 97 19.32 19.97 -5.51
CA LEU A 97 17.97 20.52 -5.60
C LEU A 97 17.00 19.61 -6.36
N VAL A 98 17.44 19.03 -7.49
CA VAL A 98 16.65 18.07 -8.28
C VAL A 98 16.42 16.78 -7.49
N SER A 99 17.47 16.25 -6.86
CA SER A 99 17.40 15.05 -6.01
C SER A 99 16.59 15.28 -4.72
N SER A 100 16.55 16.52 -4.22
CA SER A 100 15.82 16.91 -3.00
C SER A 100 14.30 16.93 -3.18
N GLY A 101 13.76 16.79 -4.39
CA GLY A 101 12.34 16.55 -4.64
C GLY A 101 11.41 17.63 -4.07
N ARG A 102 11.84 18.89 -3.94
CA ARG A 102 11.06 19.95 -3.26
C ARG A 102 9.72 20.24 -3.96
N ALA A 103 9.65 20.08 -5.29
CA ALA A 103 8.41 20.19 -6.08
C ALA A 103 7.45 18.99 -5.89
N ILE A 104 7.97 17.75 -5.97
CA ILE A 104 7.23 16.52 -5.68
C ILE A 104 6.79 16.49 -4.20
N ARG A 105 7.55 17.12 -3.31
CA ARG A 105 7.27 17.21 -1.86
C ARG A 105 6.09 18.12 -1.55
N LYS A 106 5.93 19.26 -2.24
CA LYS A 106 4.75 20.13 -2.07
C LYS A 106 3.48 19.46 -2.57
N SER A 107 3.53 18.76 -3.71
CA SER A 107 2.34 18.12 -4.29
C SER A 107 1.76 17.03 -3.38
N VAL A 108 2.58 16.20 -2.72
CA VAL A 108 2.10 15.14 -1.82
C VAL A 108 1.37 15.70 -0.59
N HIS A 109 1.85 16.79 0.03
CA HIS A 109 1.18 17.35 1.21
C HIS A 109 -0.11 18.06 0.85
N VAL A 110 -0.13 18.78 -0.28
CA VAL A 110 -1.36 19.40 -0.80
C VAL A 110 -2.38 18.32 -1.16
N LYS A 111 -1.96 17.22 -1.78
CA LYS A 111 -2.80 16.06 -2.08
C LYS A 111 -3.39 15.45 -0.81
N ARG A 112 -2.55 15.07 0.17
CA ARG A 112 -3.02 14.53 1.47
C ARG A 112 -3.92 15.51 2.21
N PHE A 113 -3.64 16.80 2.20
CA PHE A 113 -4.52 17.80 2.82
C PHE A 113 -5.90 17.83 2.16
N ARG A 114 -5.95 17.84 0.82
CA ARG A 114 -7.22 17.78 0.07
C ARG A 114 -8.00 16.52 0.42
N GLU A 115 -7.34 15.37 0.40
CA GLU A 115 -7.95 14.05 0.55
C GLU A 115 -8.32 13.70 1.99
N TRP A 116 -7.50 14.09 2.97
CA TRP A 116 -7.65 13.66 4.36
C TRP A 116 -8.34 14.72 5.22
N VAL A 117 -8.33 16.00 4.82
CA VAL A 117 -8.84 17.09 5.66
C VAL A 117 -9.92 17.90 4.93
N LEU A 118 -9.58 18.56 3.82
CA LEU A 118 -10.47 19.51 3.17
C LEU A 118 -11.78 18.87 2.70
N TRP A 119 -11.70 17.86 1.82
CA TRP A 119 -12.89 17.20 1.29
C TRP A 119 -13.70 16.47 2.39
N PRO A 120 -13.07 15.71 3.31
CA PRO A 120 -13.80 15.09 4.41
C PRO A 120 -14.53 16.08 5.34
N LEU A 121 -13.92 17.22 5.67
CA LEU A 121 -14.59 18.25 6.48
C LEU A 121 -15.75 18.89 5.73
N LEU A 122 -15.56 19.24 4.45
CA LEU A 122 -16.63 19.77 3.61
C LEU A 122 -17.80 18.79 3.55
N TYR A 123 -17.53 17.51 3.36
CA TYR A 123 -18.56 16.47 3.36
C TYR A 123 -19.29 16.38 4.70
N THR A 124 -18.54 16.39 5.80
CA THR A 124 -19.08 16.24 7.16
C THR A 124 -20.09 17.33 7.50
N PHE A 125 -19.77 18.59 7.19
CA PHE A 125 -20.63 19.74 7.49
C PHE A 125 -21.65 20.07 6.39
N SER A 126 -21.73 19.25 5.34
CA SER A 126 -22.68 19.45 4.25
C SER A 126 -24.02 18.75 4.52
N PRO A 127 -25.16 19.32 4.06
CA PRO A 127 -26.43 18.60 4.01
C PRO A 127 -26.39 17.44 3.00
N HIS A 128 -27.33 16.49 3.10
CA HIS A 128 -27.35 15.26 2.29
C HIS A 128 -27.26 15.51 0.77
N SER A 129 -27.99 16.50 0.26
CA SER A 129 -27.97 16.88 -1.16
C SER A 129 -26.58 17.31 -1.64
N LEU A 130 -25.84 18.07 -0.81
CA LEU A 130 -24.49 18.54 -1.09
C LEU A 130 -23.44 17.44 -0.88
N ARG A 131 -23.61 16.56 0.13
CA ARG A 131 -22.77 15.37 0.32
C ARG A 131 -22.74 14.49 -0.93
N ARG A 132 -23.89 14.27 -1.56
CA ARG A 132 -23.99 13.54 -2.83
C ARG A 132 -23.25 14.24 -3.97
N ARG A 133 -23.33 15.56 -4.08
CA ARG A 133 -22.57 16.33 -5.08
C ARG A 133 -21.06 16.23 -4.83
N ILE A 134 -20.62 16.32 -3.58
CA ILE A 134 -19.22 16.17 -3.18
C ILE A 134 -18.73 14.76 -3.50
N ALA A 135 -19.46 13.72 -3.10
CA ALA A 135 -19.14 12.34 -3.38
C ALA A 135 -18.99 12.10 -4.90
N ASN A 136 -19.96 12.56 -5.70
CA ASN A 136 -19.89 12.48 -7.16
C ASN A 136 -18.68 13.24 -7.73
N ARG A 137 -18.35 14.41 -7.17
CA ARG A 137 -17.20 15.21 -7.63
C ARG A 137 -15.88 14.50 -7.32
N VAL A 138 -15.75 13.93 -6.12
CA VAL A 138 -14.56 13.19 -5.70
C VAL A 138 -14.43 11.92 -6.53
N GLU A 139 -15.50 11.15 -6.70
CA GLU A 139 -15.52 9.91 -7.47
C GLU A 139 -14.98 10.09 -8.91
N ASN A 140 -15.28 11.23 -9.53
CA ASN A 140 -14.86 11.55 -10.90
C ASN A 140 -13.58 12.42 -10.99
N ASP A 141 -12.94 12.75 -9.87
CA ASP A 141 -11.68 13.51 -9.86
C ASP A 141 -10.47 12.56 -9.84
N GLU A 142 -9.85 12.35 -11.00
CA GLU A 142 -8.71 11.43 -11.13
C GLU A 142 -7.47 11.86 -10.33
N SER A 143 -7.39 13.13 -9.91
CA SER A 143 -6.27 13.61 -9.07
C SER A 143 -6.35 13.12 -7.62
N LEU A 144 -7.52 12.69 -7.16
CA LEU A 144 -7.74 12.22 -5.79
C LEU A 144 -7.58 10.70 -5.69
N PHE A 145 -6.89 10.26 -4.65
CA PHE A 145 -6.59 8.83 -4.37
C PHE A 145 -5.87 8.15 -5.54
N ALA A 146 -5.10 8.94 -6.31
CA ALA A 146 -4.47 8.47 -7.54
C ALA A 146 -3.45 7.34 -7.29
N ASP A 147 -2.83 7.27 -6.11
CA ASP A 147 -1.81 6.26 -5.84
C ASP A 147 -2.49 4.90 -5.59
N GLU A 148 -3.56 4.89 -4.79
CA GLU A 148 -4.36 3.69 -4.55
C GLU A 148 -5.05 3.19 -5.82
N VAL A 149 -5.60 4.12 -6.63
CA VAL A 149 -6.26 3.79 -7.90
C VAL A 149 -5.28 3.29 -8.95
N ALA A 150 -4.08 3.89 -9.04
CA ALA A 150 -3.04 3.40 -9.95
C ALA A 150 -2.59 1.98 -9.57
N ALA A 151 -2.47 1.70 -8.27
CA ALA A 151 -2.18 0.36 -7.78
C ALA A 151 -3.28 -0.64 -8.14
N LEU A 152 -4.56 -0.28 -7.98
CA LEU A 152 -5.68 -1.10 -8.45
C LEU A 152 -5.60 -1.36 -9.96
N ALA A 153 -5.46 -0.31 -10.76
CA ALA A 153 -5.46 -0.41 -12.22
C ALA A 153 -4.30 -1.25 -12.76
N ALA A 154 -3.13 -1.16 -12.14
CA ALA A 154 -1.96 -1.97 -12.51
C ALA A 154 -2.15 -3.45 -12.15
N ASN A 155 -2.82 -3.74 -11.03
CA ASN A 155 -2.77 -5.05 -10.42
C ASN A 155 -4.03 -5.90 -10.68
N MET A 156 -5.21 -5.30 -10.68
CA MET A 156 -6.51 -5.98 -10.82
C MET A 156 -6.64 -6.79 -12.13
N PRO A 157 -6.28 -6.26 -13.32
CA PRO A 157 -6.47 -6.99 -14.59
C PRO A 157 -5.70 -8.32 -14.68
N ARG A 158 -4.63 -8.47 -13.89
CA ARG A 158 -3.83 -9.71 -13.83
C ARG A 158 -4.60 -10.90 -13.23
N PHE A 159 -5.63 -10.60 -12.42
CA PHE A 159 -6.46 -11.60 -11.73
C PHE A 159 -7.91 -11.58 -12.21
N LEU A 160 -8.39 -10.42 -12.67
CA LEU A 160 -9.75 -10.19 -13.15
C LEU A 160 -9.69 -9.49 -14.53
N PRO A 161 -9.35 -10.21 -15.61
CA PRO A 161 -9.14 -9.60 -16.93
C PRO A 161 -10.42 -8.97 -17.53
N ASP A 162 -11.58 -9.52 -17.20
CA ASP A 162 -12.89 -9.06 -17.70
C ASP A 162 -13.49 -7.92 -16.86
N ALA A 163 -12.83 -7.50 -15.78
CA ALA A 163 -13.35 -6.47 -14.89
C ALA A 163 -13.16 -5.05 -15.46
N ASP A 164 -14.18 -4.21 -15.34
CA ASP A 164 -14.12 -2.80 -15.74
C ASP A 164 -13.23 -1.99 -14.76
N VAL A 165 -12.00 -1.73 -15.18
CA VAL A 165 -11.00 -0.95 -14.44
C VAL A 165 -11.49 0.46 -14.13
N ALA A 166 -12.22 1.10 -15.05
CA ALA A 166 -12.69 2.48 -14.86
C ALA A 166 -13.80 2.53 -13.80
N ALA A 167 -14.74 1.59 -13.83
CA ALA A 167 -15.77 1.47 -12.81
C ALA A 167 -15.17 1.15 -11.43
N ALA A 168 -14.24 0.19 -11.36
CA ALA A 168 -13.55 -0.18 -10.13
C ALA A 168 -12.72 0.99 -9.55
N SER A 169 -12.07 1.77 -10.40
CA SER A 169 -11.31 2.96 -9.99
C SER A 169 -12.19 4.03 -9.35
N LYS A 170 -13.37 4.29 -9.94
CA LYS A 170 -14.36 5.22 -9.37
C LYS A 170 -14.88 4.74 -8.02
N GLU A 171 -15.22 3.46 -7.94
CA GLU A 171 -15.69 2.83 -6.70
C GLU A 171 -14.65 2.90 -5.59
N GLN A 172 -13.40 2.54 -5.88
CA GLN A 172 -12.32 2.59 -4.89
C GLN A 172 -12.11 4.02 -4.39
N ARG A 173 -12.11 5.00 -5.30
CA ARG A 173 -11.99 6.42 -4.94
C ARG A 173 -13.09 6.87 -3.98
N LEU A 174 -14.34 6.52 -4.27
CA LEU A 174 -15.47 6.84 -3.40
C LEU A 174 -15.34 6.18 -2.03
N LEU A 175 -15.03 4.89 -1.96
CA LEU A 175 -14.95 4.17 -0.68
C LEU A 175 -13.80 4.67 0.17
N ARG A 176 -12.65 4.94 -0.45
CA ARG A 176 -11.50 5.59 0.19
C ARG A 176 -11.85 6.98 0.72
N PHE A 177 -12.65 7.74 0.00
CA PHE A 177 -13.14 9.04 0.45
C PHE A 177 -14.08 8.90 1.65
N ILE A 178 -15.07 8.02 1.57
CA ILE A 178 -16.05 7.80 2.64
C ILE A 178 -15.38 7.30 3.93
N ASP A 179 -14.42 6.36 3.86
CA ASP A 179 -13.64 5.90 5.02
C ASP A 179 -12.95 7.06 5.77
N ARG A 180 -12.50 8.09 5.03
CA ARG A 180 -11.88 9.29 5.61
C ARG A 180 -12.94 10.21 6.22
N CYS A 181 -14.09 10.38 5.56
CA CYS A 181 -15.23 11.12 6.09
C CYS A 181 -15.77 10.53 7.39
N ASP A 182 -15.76 9.21 7.52
CA ASP A 182 -16.32 8.50 8.68
C ASP A 182 -15.57 8.83 9.98
N VAL A 183 -14.27 9.15 9.90
CA VAL A 183 -13.49 9.64 11.06
C VAL A 183 -14.02 10.99 11.56
N TYR A 184 -14.41 11.88 10.65
CA TYR A 184 -14.95 13.20 11.02
C TYR A 184 -16.41 13.09 11.45
N LEU A 185 -17.23 12.31 10.74
CA LEU A 185 -18.61 12.03 11.16
C LEU A 185 -18.66 11.41 12.55
N SER A 186 -17.76 10.45 12.83
CA SER A 186 -17.65 9.87 14.16
C SER A 186 -17.27 10.92 15.20
N PHE A 187 -16.29 11.79 14.91
CA PHE A 187 -15.90 12.83 15.84
C PHE A 187 -17.04 13.80 16.21
N PHE A 188 -17.90 14.17 15.26
CA PHE A 188 -18.97 15.17 15.47
C PHE A 188 -20.36 14.58 15.78
N ARG A 189 -20.55 13.25 15.70
CA ARG A 189 -21.86 12.61 15.91
C ARG A 189 -21.76 11.46 16.90
N GLU A 190 -22.86 11.21 17.59
CA GLU A 190 -22.93 10.11 18.53
C GLU A 190 -23.06 8.74 17.85
N ARG A 191 -22.46 7.73 18.50
CA ARG A 191 -22.47 6.33 18.05
C ARG A 191 -23.88 5.83 17.74
N HIS A 192 -24.83 6.07 18.65
CA HIS A 192 -26.20 5.56 18.51
C HIS A 192 -26.92 6.15 17.29
N THR A 193 -26.66 7.44 16.99
CA THR A 193 -27.26 8.13 15.85
C THR A 193 -26.70 7.58 14.53
N LEU A 194 -25.38 7.39 14.49
CA LEU A 194 -24.69 6.83 13.33
C LEU A 194 -25.12 5.38 13.05
N ALA A 195 -25.22 4.54 14.08
CA ALA A 195 -25.63 3.15 13.92
C ALA A 195 -27.03 2.99 13.29
N ARG A 196 -27.96 3.93 13.55
CA ARG A 196 -29.32 3.93 12.96
C ARG A 196 -29.34 4.25 11.46
N GLU A 197 -28.26 4.83 10.92
CA GLU A 197 -28.16 5.15 9.49
C GLU A 197 -27.64 3.98 8.65
N VAL A 198 -27.24 2.89 9.30
CA VAL A 198 -26.70 1.69 8.64
C VAL A 198 -27.82 0.67 8.42
N ILE A 199 -27.90 0.16 7.20
CA ILE A 199 -28.74 -0.99 6.87
C ILE A 199 -27.97 -2.25 7.28
N VAL A 200 -28.57 -3.08 8.13
CA VAL A 200 -27.91 -4.26 8.70
C VAL A 200 -28.66 -5.52 8.30
N GLU A 201 -27.94 -6.49 7.77
CA GLU A 201 -28.49 -7.77 7.31
C GLU A 201 -27.73 -8.94 7.94
N GLY A 202 -28.45 -9.96 8.41
CA GLY A 202 -27.84 -11.21 8.92
C GLY A 202 -27.11 -11.10 10.27
N LEU A 203 -27.33 -10.03 11.04
CA LEU A 203 -26.65 -9.81 12.32
C LEU A 203 -26.87 -10.99 13.30
N PRO A 204 -25.82 -11.62 13.83
CA PRO A 204 -25.97 -12.75 14.73
C PRO A 204 -26.47 -12.32 16.12
N PRO A 205 -27.16 -13.23 16.86
CA PRO A 205 -27.62 -12.98 18.22
C PRO A 205 -26.50 -12.50 19.15
N VAL A 206 -26.85 -11.64 20.10
CA VAL A 206 -25.89 -10.95 20.98
C VAL A 206 -25.35 -11.88 22.06
N GLU A 207 -26.12 -12.89 22.44
CA GLU A 207 -25.85 -13.88 23.47
C GLU A 207 -24.78 -14.89 23.02
N GLN A 208 -24.66 -15.11 21.71
CA GLN A 208 -23.77 -16.11 21.14
C GLN A 208 -22.31 -15.62 21.08
N PRO A 209 -21.33 -16.37 21.62
CA PRO A 209 -19.92 -16.05 21.40
C PRO A 209 -19.63 -16.08 19.91
N THR A 210 -19.06 -15.00 19.40
CA THR A 210 -18.91 -14.81 17.94
C THR A 210 -17.56 -14.22 17.58
N MET A 211 -16.87 -14.88 16.65
CA MET A 211 -15.74 -14.36 15.90
C MET A 211 -16.25 -13.71 14.60
N PHE A 212 -16.14 -12.39 14.53
CA PHE A 212 -16.41 -11.61 13.33
C PHE A 212 -15.15 -11.52 12.48
N LEU A 213 -15.16 -12.18 11.33
CA LEU A 213 -14.11 -12.05 10.35
C LEU A 213 -14.42 -10.87 9.44
N SER A 214 -13.44 -10.01 9.22
CA SER A 214 -13.54 -8.89 8.28
C SER A 214 -12.39 -8.92 7.29
N ALA A 215 -12.49 -8.06 6.28
CA ALA A 215 -11.48 -7.83 5.27
C ALA A 215 -11.26 -6.33 5.09
N HIS A 216 -10.14 -5.92 4.50
CA HIS A 216 -9.90 -4.56 4.02
C HIS A 216 -10.73 -4.31 2.75
N ARG A 217 -12.05 -4.42 2.88
CA ARG A 217 -13.04 -4.24 1.82
C ARG A 217 -14.13 -3.28 2.30
N GLY A 218 -14.51 -2.35 1.44
CA GLY A 218 -15.56 -1.37 1.69
C GLY A 218 -15.23 -0.52 2.91
N ASN A 219 -16.16 -0.47 3.86
CA ASN A 219 -16.21 0.51 4.94
C ASN A 219 -16.47 -0.23 6.26
N GLY A 220 -15.54 -1.12 6.60
CA GLY A 220 -15.58 -1.96 7.80
C GLY A 220 -15.62 -1.20 9.12
N TRP A 221 -15.35 0.11 9.10
CA TRP A 221 -15.53 1.02 10.24
C TRP A 221 -16.90 0.90 10.89
N TRP A 222 -17.96 0.80 10.09
CA TRP A 222 -19.35 0.83 10.58
C TRP A 222 -19.74 -0.42 11.35
N MET A 223 -19.08 -1.55 11.13
CA MET A 223 -19.30 -2.76 11.91
C MET A 223 -19.01 -2.53 13.39
N LEU A 224 -17.96 -1.76 13.73
CA LEU A 224 -17.62 -1.44 15.12
C LEU A 224 -18.79 -0.69 15.80
N LEU A 225 -19.37 0.28 15.10
CA LEU A 225 -20.49 1.08 15.58
C LEU A 225 -21.74 0.22 15.79
N VAL A 226 -22.11 -0.58 14.79
CA VAL A 226 -23.30 -1.43 14.83
C VAL A 226 -23.18 -2.47 15.93
N LEU A 227 -22.04 -3.16 16.02
CA LEU A 227 -21.84 -4.19 17.04
C LEU A 227 -21.80 -3.60 18.46
N ALA A 228 -21.12 -2.47 18.67
CA ALA A 228 -21.08 -1.80 19.97
C ALA A 228 -22.44 -1.23 20.40
N SER A 229 -23.35 -0.98 19.45
CA SER A 229 -24.71 -0.50 19.74
C SER A 229 -25.64 -1.60 20.28
N GLN A 230 -25.26 -2.88 20.18
CA GLN A 230 -26.02 -4.04 20.66
C GLN A 230 -25.96 -4.23 22.20
N GLY A 231 -25.30 -3.33 22.94
CA GLY A 231 -25.23 -3.39 24.41
C GLY A 231 -24.24 -4.39 24.98
N ARG A 232 -23.64 -5.27 24.16
CA ARG A 232 -22.46 -6.06 24.54
C ARG A 232 -21.22 -5.56 23.80
N PRO A 233 -20.11 -5.33 24.51
CA PRO A 233 -18.90 -4.84 23.89
C PRO A 233 -18.33 -5.89 22.92
N VAL A 234 -17.62 -5.42 21.90
CA VAL A 234 -16.93 -6.28 20.93
C VAL A 234 -15.47 -5.86 20.87
N GLU A 235 -14.59 -6.82 21.08
CA GLU A 235 -13.14 -6.58 21.09
C GLU A 235 -12.60 -6.62 19.66
N LEU A 236 -11.82 -5.62 19.25
CA LEU A 236 -11.21 -5.58 17.92
C LEU A 236 -9.71 -5.85 18.03
N VAL A 237 -9.24 -6.86 17.30
CA VAL A 237 -7.83 -7.16 17.13
C VAL A 237 -7.25 -6.20 16.08
N SER A 238 -6.24 -5.41 16.46
CA SER A 238 -5.63 -4.43 15.57
C SER A 238 -4.10 -4.40 15.71
N ALA A 239 -3.42 -4.12 14.59
CA ALA A 239 -1.98 -3.86 14.58
C ALA A 239 -1.67 -2.59 15.40
N PRO A 240 -0.56 -2.53 16.14
CA PRO A 240 -0.25 -1.35 16.94
C PRO A 240 -0.16 -0.09 16.08
N PHE A 241 -0.37 1.08 16.73
CA PHE A 241 -0.20 2.37 16.06
C PHE A 241 1.16 2.42 15.34
N PRO A 242 1.19 2.84 14.05
CA PRO A 242 2.40 2.76 13.25
C PRO A 242 3.52 3.62 13.84
N LYS A 243 4.75 3.09 13.84
CA LYS A 243 5.95 3.85 14.19
C LYS A 243 6.29 4.80 13.05
N LEU A 244 5.94 6.08 13.20
CA LEU A 244 6.25 7.11 12.22
C LEU A 244 7.73 7.50 12.33
N THR A 245 8.56 6.94 11.46
CA THR A 245 10.02 7.19 11.42
C THR A 245 10.34 8.46 10.64
N GLU A 246 9.65 8.68 9.51
CA GLU A 246 9.83 9.88 8.70
C GLU A 246 9.12 11.09 9.32
N TRP A 247 9.83 12.23 9.39
CA TRP A 247 9.25 13.49 9.86
C TRP A 247 8.01 13.93 9.06
N ARG A 248 7.91 13.49 7.80
CA ARG A 248 6.82 13.82 6.88
C ARG A 248 5.53 13.12 7.27
N ASP A 249 5.61 11.87 7.68
CA ASP A 249 4.44 11.15 8.19
C ASP A 249 4.09 11.61 9.60
N LYS A 250 5.07 12.12 10.37
CA LYS A 250 4.80 12.78 11.66
C LYS A 250 3.90 14.01 11.53
N LEU A 251 3.92 14.74 10.40
CA LEU A 251 2.97 15.84 10.15
C LEU A 251 1.52 15.39 10.18
N TRP A 252 1.26 14.15 9.74
CA TRP A 252 -0.08 13.56 9.71
C TRP A 252 -0.41 12.75 10.97
N SER A 253 0.52 12.70 11.93
CA SER A 253 0.34 12.01 13.20
C SER A 253 -0.90 12.47 13.98
N PRO A 254 -1.28 13.77 14.02
CA PRO A 254 -2.54 14.19 14.66
C PRO A 254 -3.78 13.53 14.04
N TYR A 255 -3.88 13.47 12.71
CA TYR A 255 -4.97 12.80 12.01
C TYR A 255 -5.00 11.30 12.30
N LEU A 256 -3.83 10.64 12.23
CA LEU A 256 -3.74 9.21 12.53
C LEU A 256 -4.13 8.89 13.98
N ARG A 257 -3.72 9.73 14.94
CA ARG A 257 -4.14 9.61 16.34
C ARG A 257 -5.63 9.83 16.52
N LEU A 258 -6.22 10.80 15.81
CA LEU A 258 -7.67 11.04 15.82
C LEU A 258 -8.40 9.79 15.32
N ARG A 259 -8.04 9.27 14.14
CA ARG A 259 -8.61 8.04 13.60
C ARG A 259 -8.53 6.89 14.60
N TRP A 260 -7.36 6.66 15.18
CA TRP A 260 -7.15 5.61 16.18
C TRP A 260 -8.02 5.80 17.42
N ARG A 261 -8.13 7.03 17.93
CA ARG A 261 -8.98 7.35 19.09
C ARG A 261 -10.46 7.11 18.79
N GLU A 262 -10.94 7.55 17.63
CA GLU A 262 -12.33 7.37 17.25
C GLU A 262 -12.67 5.88 17.04
N MET A 263 -11.75 5.05 16.53
CA MET A 263 -11.95 3.59 16.47
C MET A 263 -12.23 2.98 17.85
N ASN A 264 -11.39 3.32 18.83
CA ASN A 264 -11.56 2.84 20.22
C ASN A 264 -12.87 3.35 20.82
N ARG A 265 -13.15 4.66 20.68
CA ARG A 265 -14.35 5.28 21.25
C ARG A 265 -15.63 4.68 20.66
N MET A 266 -15.63 4.44 19.34
CA MET A 266 -16.79 3.92 18.63
C MET A 266 -17.00 2.42 18.82
N GLY A 267 -15.91 1.64 18.90
CA GLY A 267 -15.96 0.21 19.23
C GLY A 267 -16.34 -0.09 20.69
N GLY A 268 -16.17 0.88 21.60
CA GLY A 268 -16.60 0.78 22.99
C GLY A 268 -15.65 0.00 23.91
N LEU A 269 -14.64 -0.67 23.35
CA LEU A 269 -13.53 -1.27 24.09
C LEU A 269 -12.17 -0.83 23.51
N PRO A 270 -11.10 -0.86 24.34
CA PRO A 270 -9.74 -0.73 23.83
C PRO A 270 -9.41 -1.82 22.81
N LEU A 271 -8.67 -1.45 21.77
CA LEU A 271 -8.16 -2.40 20.76
C LEU A 271 -7.19 -3.41 21.39
N ILE A 272 -7.35 -4.69 21.04
CA ILE A 272 -6.38 -5.73 21.39
C ILE A 272 -5.18 -5.57 20.47
N THR A 273 -4.02 -5.26 21.03
CA THR A 273 -2.78 -5.24 20.23
C THR A 273 -2.33 -6.66 19.89
N MET A 274 -1.77 -6.85 18.69
CA MET A 274 -1.30 -8.16 18.19
C MET A 274 -0.36 -8.94 19.14
N LYS A 275 0.37 -8.27 20.05
CA LYS A 275 1.27 -8.94 21.00
C LYS A 275 0.46 -9.63 22.10
N GLY A 276 0.43 -10.96 22.09
CA GLY A 276 -0.34 -11.75 23.06
C GLY A 276 -1.84 -11.84 22.75
N ALA A 277 -2.28 -11.31 21.59
CA ALA A 277 -3.68 -11.29 21.18
C ALA A 277 -4.33 -12.67 21.23
N SER A 278 -3.65 -13.74 20.81
CA SER A 278 -4.23 -15.09 20.77
C SER A 278 -4.73 -15.59 22.13
N LYS A 279 -3.98 -15.31 23.22
CA LYS A 279 -4.39 -15.70 24.58
C LYS A 279 -5.63 -14.93 25.02
N HIS A 280 -5.66 -13.63 24.73
CA HIS A 280 -6.77 -12.75 25.09
C HIS A 280 -8.03 -13.07 24.28
N VAL A 281 -7.90 -13.28 22.96
CA VAL A 281 -9.01 -13.70 22.08
C VAL A 281 -9.59 -15.03 22.54
N ARG A 282 -8.74 -16.02 22.89
CA ARG A 282 -9.21 -17.30 23.42
C ARG A 282 -10.03 -17.11 24.69
N GLN A 283 -9.56 -16.29 25.61
CA GLN A 283 -10.27 -15.99 26.85
C GLN A 283 -11.60 -15.27 26.56
N ALA A 284 -11.57 -14.20 25.78
CA ALA A 284 -12.76 -13.42 25.45
C ALA A 284 -13.87 -14.26 24.81
N LEU A 285 -13.53 -15.15 23.86
CA LEU A 285 -14.50 -16.06 23.26
C LEU A 285 -14.98 -17.13 24.24
N GLY A 286 -14.08 -17.70 25.05
CA GLY A 286 -14.42 -18.69 26.08
C GLY A 286 -15.36 -18.15 27.15
N ASP A 287 -15.25 -16.86 27.48
CA ASP A 287 -16.12 -16.15 28.43
C ASP A 287 -17.48 -15.74 27.80
N GLY A 288 -17.80 -16.23 26.60
CA GLY A 288 -19.05 -15.89 25.89
C GLY A 288 -19.01 -14.51 25.22
N GLY A 289 -17.82 -13.95 25.01
CA GLY A 289 -17.58 -12.65 24.40
C GLY A 289 -17.52 -12.69 22.87
N ARG A 290 -17.20 -11.54 22.28
CA ARG A 290 -17.29 -11.30 20.83
C ARG A 290 -16.05 -10.57 20.36
N VAL A 291 -15.45 -11.05 19.27
CA VAL A 291 -14.16 -10.56 18.78
C VAL A 291 -14.25 -10.26 17.28
N ILE A 292 -13.62 -9.19 16.83
CA ILE A 292 -13.42 -8.87 15.41
C ILE A 292 -11.95 -9.10 15.04
N ALA A 293 -11.74 -9.84 13.95
CA ALA A 293 -10.44 -10.07 13.35
C ALA A 293 -10.47 -9.78 11.84
N THR A 294 -9.58 -8.90 11.38
CA THR A 294 -9.33 -8.70 9.95
C THR A 294 -8.20 -9.61 9.51
N ILE A 295 -8.50 -10.60 8.67
CA ILE A 295 -7.55 -11.67 8.34
C ILE A 295 -7.09 -11.69 6.88
N ASP A 296 -7.56 -10.77 6.03
CA ASP A 296 -7.06 -10.61 4.65
C ASP A 296 -5.73 -9.85 4.62
N ILE A 297 -4.74 -10.31 5.38
CA ILE A 297 -3.45 -9.65 5.53
C ILE A 297 -2.36 -10.52 4.89
N PRO A 298 -1.43 -9.97 4.09
CA PRO A 298 -0.39 -10.76 3.46
C PRO A 298 0.69 -11.20 4.47
N PRO A 299 1.48 -12.24 4.16
CA PRO A 299 2.56 -12.76 5.03
C PRO A 299 3.59 -11.72 5.46
N ALA A 300 3.83 -10.68 4.66
CA ALA A 300 4.74 -9.59 5.02
C ALA A 300 4.31 -8.84 6.30
N LEU A 301 3.02 -8.92 6.67
CA LEU A 301 2.42 -8.19 7.79
C LEU A 301 1.91 -9.13 8.90
N ALA A 302 2.04 -10.44 8.73
CA ALA A 302 1.55 -11.43 9.69
C ALA A 302 2.58 -12.54 9.95
N LYS A 303 2.67 -12.96 11.22
CA LYS A 303 3.70 -13.93 11.65
C LYS A 303 3.45 -15.36 11.17
N ARG A 304 2.17 -15.77 11.05
CA ARG A 304 1.77 -17.14 10.69
C ARG A 304 0.66 -17.04 9.67
N CYS A 305 0.93 -17.51 8.45
CA CYS A 305 -0.05 -17.61 7.39
C CYS A 305 -0.16 -19.06 6.94
N SER A 306 -1.37 -19.46 6.58
CA SER A 306 -1.68 -20.78 6.04
C SER A 306 -1.98 -20.64 4.55
N PRO A 307 -1.64 -21.64 3.72
CA PRO A 307 -1.98 -21.63 2.31
C PRO A 307 -3.50 -21.75 2.13
N VAL A 308 -4.03 -21.05 1.13
CA VAL A 308 -5.44 -21.14 0.70
C VAL A 308 -5.56 -20.83 -0.78
N THR A 309 -6.48 -21.49 -1.47
CA THR A 309 -6.81 -21.14 -2.86
C THR A 309 -7.55 -19.81 -2.88
N PHE A 310 -7.00 -18.83 -3.59
CA PHE A 310 -7.56 -17.49 -3.70
C PHE A 310 -7.15 -16.85 -5.03
N LEU A 311 -8.13 -16.31 -5.76
CA LEU A 311 -7.96 -15.73 -7.11
C LEU A 311 -7.25 -16.70 -8.08
N GLY A 312 -7.60 -17.98 -7.99
CA GLY A 312 -7.07 -19.04 -8.86
C GLY A 312 -5.62 -19.45 -8.59
N ARG A 313 -5.02 -19.02 -7.48
CA ARG A 313 -3.63 -19.36 -7.08
C ARG A 313 -3.55 -19.67 -5.59
N THR A 314 -2.44 -20.25 -5.15
CA THR A 314 -2.17 -20.44 -3.72
C THR A 314 -1.73 -19.11 -3.11
N ALA A 315 -2.60 -18.52 -2.29
CA ALA A 315 -2.29 -17.37 -1.45
C ALA A 315 -2.00 -17.82 -0.01
N TYR A 316 -1.49 -16.90 0.81
CA TYR A 316 -1.17 -17.14 2.21
C TYR A 316 -1.79 -16.05 3.08
N MET A 317 -2.66 -16.43 4.01
CA MET A 317 -3.33 -15.50 4.94
C MET A 317 -3.36 -16.07 6.37
N PRO A 318 -3.49 -15.24 7.40
CA PRO A 318 -3.67 -15.68 8.78
C PRO A 318 -4.93 -16.54 8.97
N ARG A 319 -4.74 -17.77 9.45
CA ARG A 319 -5.83 -18.68 9.83
C ARG A 319 -6.17 -18.66 11.33
N GLN A 320 -5.31 -18.04 12.14
CA GLN A 320 -5.35 -18.16 13.60
C GLN A 320 -6.67 -17.72 14.26
N ALA A 321 -7.34 -16.69 13.73
CA ALA A 321 -8.62 -16.25 14.30
C ALA A 321 -9.73 -17.31 14.13
N ILE A 322 -9.71 -18.03 13.00
CA ILE A 322 -10.63 -19.14 12.72
C ILE A 322 -10.31 -20.32 13.65
N GLU A 323 -9.04 -20.68 13.78
CA GLU A 323 -8.60 -21.75 14.70
C GLU A 323 -9.10 -21.49 16.12
N LEU A 324 -8.90 -20.27 16.64
CA LEU A 324 -9.35 -19.88 17.97
C LEU A 324 -10.87 -19.97 18.11
N ALA A 325 -11.64 -19.56 17.10
CA ALA A 325 -13.10 -19.65 17.13
C ALA A 325 -13.60 -21.10 17.16
N VAL A 326 -12.98 -21.98 16.35
CA VAL A 326 -13.29 -23.41 16.33
C VAL A 326 -12.93 -24.06 17.68
N GLU A 327 -11.75 -23.76 18.22
CA GLU A 327 -11.28 -24.28 19.52
C GLU A 327 -12.22 -23.89 20.68
N THR A 328 -12.74 -22.66 20.69
CA THR A 328 -13.65 -22.19 21.75
C THR A 328 -15.12 -22.50 21.49
N GLY A 329 -15.46 -23.13 20.36
CA GLY A 329 -16.85 -23.35 19.94
C GLY A 329 -17.63 -22.07 19.64
N ALA A 330 -16.94 -20.96 19.35
CA ALA A 330 -17.57 -19.70 18.99
C ALA A 330 -18.11 -19.75 17.56
N ALA A 331 -19.24 -19.08 17.31
CA ALA A 331 -19.75 -18.90 15.96
C ALA A 331 -18.78 -18.04 15.13
N ILE A 332 -18.72 -18.30 13.82
CA ILE A 332 -17.93 -17.50 12.89
C ILE A 332 -18.89 -16.76 11.97
N SER A 333 -18.73 -15.45 11.86
CA SER A 333 -19.51 -14.62 10.95
C SER A 333 -18.58 -13.73 10.12
N PHE A 334 -18.69 -13.82 8.79
CA PHE A 334 -17.99 -12.93 7.87
C PHE A 334 -18.77 -11.64 7.67
N VAL A 335 -18.10 -10.50 7.79
CA VAL A 335 -18.72 -9.19 7.74
C VAL A 335 -18.08 -8.32 6.68
N PHE A 336 -18.93 -7.76 5.83
CA PHE A 336 -18.52 -6.82 4.79
C PHE A 336 -19.48 -5.63 4.73
N GLY A 337 -18.89 -4.46 4.54
CA GLY A 337 -19.59 -3.20 4.38
C GLY A 337 -19.61 -2.74 2.94
N ASP A 338 -20.72 -2.15 2.54
CA ASP A 338 -20.90 -1.51 1.25
C ASP A 338 -21.45 -0.09 1.45
N VAL A 339 -21.20 0.78 0.48
CA VAL A 339 -21.88 2.08 0.34
C VAL A 339 -22.72 2.05 -0.92
N ASP A 340 -23.99 2.40 -0.81
CA ASP A 340 -24.82 2.68 -1.97
C ASP A 340 -24.41 4.02 -2.59
N ARG A 341 -23.98 4.00 -3.86
CA ARG A 341 -23.40 5.18 -4.53
C ARG A 341 -24.40 6.33 -4.69
N ARG A 342 -25.71 6.04 -4.73
CA ARG A 342 -26.75 7.04 -5.02
C ARG A 342 -27.24 7.71 -3.75
N SER A 343 -27.52 6.93 -2.72
CA SER A 343 -28.08 7.37 -1.44
C SER A 343 -27.00 7.68 -0.40
N LEU A 344 -25.78 7.18 -0.60
CA LEU A 344 -24.67 7.19 0.36
C LEU A 344 -24.99 6.45 1.67
N LYS A 345 -26.04 5.61 1.66
CA LYS A 345 -26.35 4.75 2.80
C LYS A 345 -25.32 3.63 2.92
N GLN A 346 -24.99 3.34 4.16
CA GLN A 346 -24.08 2.27 4.55
C GLN A 346 -24.90 0.98 4.70
N THR A 347 -24.39 -0.12 4.15
CA THR A 347 -24.97 -1.45 4.37
C THR A 347 -23.91 -2.36 4.97
N LEU A 348 -24.27 -3.14 5.98
CA LEU A 348 -23.44 -4.21 6.54
C LEU A 348 -24.17 -5.53 6.42
N ARG A 349 -23.49 -6.50 5.81
CA ARG A 349 -23.98 -7.89 5.71
C ARG A 349 -23.11 -8.78 6.57
N PHE A 350 -23.76 -9.59 7.39
CA PHE A 350 -23.16 -10.59 8.25
C PHE A 350 -23.57 -11.96 7.72
N GLU A 351 -22.60 -12.77 7.33
CA GLU A 351 -22.89 -14.12 6.83
C GLU A 351 -22.23 -15.16 7.75
N PRO A 352 -22.95 -16.16 8.25
CA PRO A 352 -22.36 -17.21 9.07
C PRO A 352 -21.41 -18.08 8.23
N ILE A 353 -20.25 -18.46 8.78
CA ILE A 353 -19.33 -19.45 8.20
C ILE A 353 -19.48 -20.74 8.97
N ASN A 354 -19.54 -21.87 8.25
CA ASN A 354 -19.69 -23.17 8.88
C ASN A 354 -18.36 -23.67 9.46
N SER A 355 -18.28 -23.73 10.79
CA SER A 355 -17.13 -24.26 11.51
C SER A 355 -17.24 -25.76 11.88
N SER A 356 -18.34 -26.45 11.55
CA SER A 356 -18.57 -27.84 11.97
C SER A 356 -17.59 -28.85 11.36
N LEU A 357 -17.04 -28.52 10.18
CA LEU A 357 -16.05 -29.33 9.46
C LEU A 357 -14.60 -28.97 9.84
N GLY A 358 -14.40 -28.13 10.85
CA GLY A 358 -13.08 -27.72 11.35
C GLY A 358 -12.54 -26.44 10.70
N ALA A 359 -11.36 -26.02 11.19
CA ALA A 359 -10.76 -24.73 10.82
C ALA A 359 -10.33 -24.63 9.35
N ASP A 360 -9.92 -25.75 8.73
CA ASP A 360 -9.54 -25.79 7.32
C ASP A 360 -10.72 -25.50 6.39
N ALA A 361 -11.85 -26.17 6.63
CA ALA A 361 -13.07 -25.96 5.85
C ALA A 361 -13.59 -24.52 6.02
N ALA A 362 -13.63 -24.01 7.26
CA ALA A 362 -14.04 -22.64 7.55
C ALA A 362 -13.13 -21.59 6.88
N PHE A 363 -11.81 -21.86 6.80
CA PHE A 363 -10.86 -20.96 6.15
C PHE A 363 -10.98 -20.97 4.63
N ALA A 364 -11.18 -22.14 4.03
CA ALA A 364 -11.47 -22.24 2.59
C ALA A 364 -12.80 -21.55 2.24
N GLU A 365 -13.82 -21.70 3.09
CA GLU A 365 -15.10 -21.01 2.92
C GLU A 365 -14.96 -19.49 3.03
N TYR A 366 -14.20 -18.99 4.02
CA TYR A 366 -13.88 -17.56 4.13
C TYR A 366 -13.23 -17.03 2.86
N ALA A 367 -12.19 -17.69 2.36
CA ALA A 367 -11.46 -17.25 1.17
C ALA A 367 -12.35 -17.26 -0.08
N THR A 368 -13.19 -18.29 -0.24
CA THR A 368 -14.15 -18.40 -1.34
C THR A 368 -15.16 -17.25 -1.32
N ARG A 369 -15.69 -16.91 -0.13
CA ARG A 369 -16.64 -15.79 0.02
C ARG A 369 -15.98 -14.45 -0.21
N LEU A 370 -14.79 -14.23 0.33
CA LEU A 370 -14.01 -13.02 0.07
C LEU A 370 -13.75 -12.84 -1.42
N GLU A 371 -13.33 -13.91 -2.12
CA GLU A 371 -13.11 -13.88 -3.56
C GLU A 371 -14.40 -13.54 -4.34
N ARG A 372 -15.54 -14.15 -3.97
CA ARG A 372 -16.85 -13.83 -4.57
C ARG A 372 -17.17 -12.34 -4.45
N GLU A 373 -17.00 -11.77 -3.27
CA GLU A 373 -17.28 -10.35 -3.02
C GLU A 373 -16.32 -9.40 -3.75
N ILE A 374 -15.05 -9.79 -3.90
CA ILE A 374 -14.06 -9.03 -4.68
C ILE A 374 -14.40 -9.08 -6.17
N ARG A 375 -14.75 -10.26 -6.70
CA ARG A 375 -15.15 -10.41 -8.11
C ARG A 375 -16.39 -9.60 -8.45
N ALA A 376 -17.36 -9.54 -7.53
CA ALA A 376 -18.58 -8.76 -7.71
C ALA A 376 -18.33 -7.24 -7.70
N ARG A 377 -17.43 -6.76 -6.84
CA ARG A 377 -17.12 -5.33 -6.69
C ARG A 377 -15.61 -5.12 -6.50
N PRO A 378 -14.81 -5.18 -7.57
CA PRO A 378 -13.35 -5.16 -7.45
C PRO A 378 -12.80 -3.87 -6.83
N GLY A 379 -13.46 -2.73 -7.07
CA GLY A 379 -13.10 -1.43 -6.50
C GLY A 379 -13.27 -1.35 -4.99
N SER A 380 -14.05 -2.26 -4.41
CA SER A 380 -14.29 -2.29 -2.97
C SER A 380 -13.13 -2.84 -2.16
N TRP A 381 -12.19 -3.58 -2.77
CA TRP A 381 -11.06 -4.15 -2.06
C TRP A 381 -9.86 -3.21 -2.04
N HIS A 382 -9.30 -3.02 -0.85
CA HIS A 382 -8.28 -2.00 -0.60
C HIS A 382 -6.85 -2.53 -0.74
N ALA A 383 -6.67 -3.85 -0.83
CA ALA A 383 -5.36 -4.49 -0.82
C ALA A 383 -4.77 -4.75 -2.21
N TRP A 384 -5.34 -4.20 -3.28
CA TRP A 384 -4.77 -4.33 -4.62
C TRP A 384 -3.33 -3.84 -4.72
N GLY A 385 -2.91 -2.85 -3.92
CA GLY A 385 -1.52 -2.40 -3.90
C GLY A 385 -0.52 -3.40 -3.33
N ASP A 386 -1.00 -4.31 -2.49
CA ASP A 386 -0.18 -5.32 -1.81
C ASP A 386 -0.46 -6.74 -2.33
N ILE A 387 -1.21 -6.88 -3.44
CA ILE A 387 -1.71 -8.17 -3.93
C ILE A 387 -0.62 -9.21 -4.13
N ASP A 388 0.55 -8.80 -4.62
CA ASP A 388 1.64 -9.72 -4.92
C ASP A 388 2.21 -10.34 -3.64
N LEU A 389 2.12 -9.64 -2.51
CA LEU A 389 2.59 -10.14 -1.21
C LEU A 389 1.78 -11.35 -0.74
N TYR A 390 0.51 -11.49 -1.11
CA TYR A 390 -0.33 -12.62 -0.72
C TYR A 390 0.14 -13.95 -1.35
N PHE A 391 0.82 -13.89 -2.49
CA PHE A 391 1.26 -15.07 -3.24
C PHE A 391 2.73 -15.44 -3.00
N VAL A 392 3.38 -14.75 -2.06
CA VAL A 392 4.73 -15.10 -1.60
C VAL A 392 4.58 -16.04 -0.41
N ALA A 393 5.11 -17.27 -0.53
CA ALA A 393 5.16 -18.18 0.59
C ALA A 393 5.89 -17.52 1.77
N PRO A 394 5.39 -17.63 3.00
CA PRO A 394 6.11 -17.14 4.16
C PRO A 394 7.47 -17.83 4.19
N THR A 395 8.55 -17.07 3.97
CA THR A 395 9.89 -17.58 4.22
C THR A 395 9.93 -17.92 5.70
N ASN A 396 10.39 -19.14 6.03
CA ASN A 396 10.65 -19.54 7.40
C ASN A 396 11.64 -18.53 8.01
N LEU A 397 11.14 -17.44 8.60
CA LEU A 397 11.92 -16.55 9.45
C LEU A 397 12.33 -17.25 10.76
N ASN A 398 11.95 -18.53 10.92
CA ASN A 398 12.47 -19.50 11.86
C ASN A 398 12.60 -20.86 11.16
N ALA A 399 13.55 -21.03 10.24
CA ALA A 399 14.17 -22.35 10.09
C ALA A 399 15.17 -22.50 11.26
N PRO A 400 15.22 -23.66 11.93
CA PRO A 400 15.95 -23.83 13.19
C PRO A 400 17.43 -23.44 13.11
#